data_AF-A0A1Q7MT58-F1
#
_entry.id   AF-A0A1Q7MT58-F1
#
_cell.length_a   1.000
_cell.length_b   1.000
_cell.length_c   1.000
_cell.angle_alpha   90.00
_cell.angle_beta   90.00
_cell.angle_gamma   90.00
#
_symmetry.space_group_name_H-M   'P 1'
#
loop_
_entity.id
_entity.type
_entity.pdbx_description
1 polymer ?
#
loop_
_entity_poly.entity_id
_entity_poly.type
_entity_poly.pdbx_seq_one_letter_code
_entity_poly.pdbx_strand_id
1 'polypeptide(L)'
;MFTLALILLAPRYLYAEDQPHMQAALQHLRAAAEELEKADRDKGGHRVQALNLTHQAINHVQAGIQYDNTHRTKGERREKK
;
A
#
# COMPACT_ATOMS: atom_id res chain seq x y z
N MET A 1 -5.20 -38.24 -36.00
CA MET A 1 -5.72 -36.87 -35.82
C MET A 1 -6.60 -36.86 -34.58
N PHE A 2 -6.16 -36.28 -33.47
CA PHE A 2 -7.00 -35.62 -32.46
C PHE A 2 -6.04 -34.87 -31.52
N THR A 3 -5.93 -33.57 -31.75
CA THR A 3 -5.14 -32.61 -30.99
C THR A 3 -5.82 -32.34 -29.65
N LEU A 4 -5.22 -32.76 -28.53
CA LEU A 4 -5.56 -32.18 -27.23
C LEU A 4 -4.44 -31.22 -26.83
N ALA A 5 -4.65 -29.95 -27.16
CA ALA A 5 -3.88 -28.84 -26.65
C ALA A 5 -4.08 -28.77 -25.13
N LEU A 6 -3.05 -29.17 -24.38
CA LEU A 6 -2.94 -28.89 -22.95
C LEU A 6 -2.77 -27.37 -22.80
N ILE A 7 -3.90 -26.68 -22.62
CA ILE A 7 -3.92 -25.25 -22.30
C ILE A 7 -3.28 -25.09 -20.93
N LEU A 8 -2.03 -24.67 -20.95
CA LEU A 8 -1.20 -24.32 -19.81
C LEU A 8 -1.89 -23.17 -19.06
N LEU A 9 -2.63 -23.51 -18.00
CA LEU A 9 -3.15 -22.54 -17.04
C LEU A 9 -1.96 -22.01 -16.23
N ALA A 10 -1.15 -21.15 -16.84
CA ALA A 10 -0.15 -20.39 -16.12
C ALA A 10 -0.89 -19.58 -15.04
N PRO A 11 -0.44 -19.62 -13.77
CA PRO A 11 -0.97 -18.70 -12.78
C PRO A 11 -0.72 -17.30 -13.32
N ARG A 12 -1.80 -16.53 -13.44
CA ARG A 12 -1.66 -15.08 -13.60
C ARG A 12 -1.03 -14.60 -12.32
N TYR A 13 0.29 -14.40 -12.35
CA TYR A 13 0.95 -13.54 -11.38
C TYR A 13 0.27 -12.18 -11.52
N LEU A 14 -0.70 -11.92 -10.65
CA LEU A 14 -1.12 -10.58 -10.34
C LEU A 14 0.11 -9.97 -9.66
N TYR A 15 1.04 -9.50 -10.48
CA TYR A 15 2.05 -8.55 -10.04
C TYR A 15 1.25 -7.32 -9.63
N ALA A 16 0.84 -7.28 -8.35
CA ALA A 16 0.72 -6.01 -7.66
C ALA A 16 2.03 -5.30 -7.94
N GLU A 17 1.95 -4.11 -8.53
CA GLU A 17 3.15 -3.34 -8.79
C GLU A 17 3.87 -3.16 -7.46
N ASP A 18 5.16 -3.46 -7.42
CA ASP A 18 5.93 -3.22 -6.20
C ASP A 18 5.89 -1.71 -5.97
N GLN A 19 5.18 -1.29 -4.92
CA GLN A 19 5.07 0.11 -4.49
C GLN A 19 6.00 0.36 -3.29
N PRO A 20 7.34 0.26 -3.45
CA PRO A 20 8.28 0.22 -2.32
C PRO A 20 8.23 1.51 -1.49
N HIS A 21 7.99 2.67 -2.10
CA HIS A 21 7.87 3.93 -1.38
C HIS A 21 6.60 4.01 -0.53
N MET A 22 5.47 3.51 -1.04
CA MET A 22 4.22 3.49 -0.29
C MET A 22 4.30 2.48 0.88
N GLN A 23 4.93 1.33 0.65
CA GLN A 23 5.18 0.34 1.69
C GLN A 23 6.14 0.88 2.78
N ALA A 24 7.23 1.53 2.38
CA ALA A 24 8.16 2.18 3.31
C ALA A 24 7.46 3.29 4.13
N ALA A 25 6.65 4.13 3.47
CA ALA A 25 5.86 5.15 4.16
C ALA A 25 4.92 4.53 5.21
N LEU A 26 4.23 3.44 4.87
CA LEU A 26 3.37 2.72 5.81
C LEU A 26 4.16 2.17 7.01
N GLN A 27 5.36 1.61 6.77
CA GLN A 27 6.23 1.14 7.84
C GLN A 27 6.67 2.28 8.78
N HIS A 28 7.10 3.41 8.22
CA HIS A 28 7.51 4.57 9.01
C HIS A 28 6.37 5.16 9.83
N LEU A 29 5.17 5.25 9.26
CA LEU A 29 3.99 5.75 9.98
C LEU A 29 3.59 4.81 11.13
N ARG A 30 3.67 3.49 10.94
CA ARG A 30 3.40 2.52 12.01
C ARG A 30 4.41 2.63 13.15
N ALA A 31 5.69 2.77 12.83
CA ALA A 31 6.72 3.02 13.83
C ALA A 31 6.46 4.34 14.59
N ALA A 32 6.07 5.39 13.88
CA ALA A 32 5.72 6.66 14.52
C ALA A 32 4.51 6.54 15.46
N ALA A 33 3.47 5.80 15.07
CA ALA A 33 2.30 5.54 15.90
C ALA A 33 2.68 4.79 17.19
N GLU A 34 3.51 3.74 17.08
CA GLU A 34 4.00 2.97 18.23
C GLU A 34 4.76 3.86 19.24
N GLU A 35 5.63 4.74 18.76
CA GLU A 35 6.37 5.66 19.63
C GLU A 35 5.47 6.72 20.28
N LEU A 36 4.42 7.18 19.59
CA LEU A 36 3.42 8.10 20.14
C LEU A 36 2.52 7.44 21.18
N GLU A 37 2.23 6.15 21.04
CA GLU A 37 1.49 5.35 22.03
C GLU A 37 2.29 5.15 23.32
N LYS A 38 3.60 4.90 23.19
CA LYS A 38 4.52 4.72 24.34
C LYS A 38 4.82 6.03 25.10
N ALA A 39 4.62 7.19 24.49
CA ALA A 39 4.98 8.46 25.11
C ALA A 39 4.11 8.77 26.35
N ASP A 40 4.74 8.86 27.53
CA ASP A 40 4.08 8.96 28.85
C ASP A 40 3.05 10.10 29.01
N ARG A 41 3.35 11.29 28.50
CA ARG A 41 2.52 12.49 28.70
C ARG A 41 1.98 12.97 27.38
N ASP A 42 0.74 13.46 27.39
CA ASP A 42 0.05 13.98 26.21
C ASP A 42 0.69 15.23 25.58
N LYS A 43 1.72 15.81 26.22
CA LYS A 43 2.46 17.00 25.76
C LYS A 43 1.52 18.16 25.38
N GLY A 44 0.52 18.44 26.23
CA GLY A 44 -0.47 19.49 25.99
C GLY A 44 -1.54 19.14 24.94
N GLY A 45 -1.80 17.85 24.70
CA GLY A 45 -2.76 17.37 23.68
C GLY A 45 -2.10 17.03 22.35
N HIS A 46 -0.85 17.44 22.14
CA HIS A 46 -0.14 17.24 20.89
C HIS A 46 0.17 15.77 20.60
N ARG A 47 0.43 14.96 21.63
CA ARG A 47 0.71 13.53 21.42
C ARG A 47 -0.52 12.81 20.87
N VAL A 48 -1.69 12.99 21.49
CA VAL A 48 -2.95 12.41 21.00
C VAL A 48 -3.30 12.95 19.62
N GLN A 49 -3.14 14.26 19.38
CA GLN A 49 -3.39 14.85 18.07
C GLN A 49 -2.46 14.27 16.98
N ALA A 50 -1.17 14.12 17.28
CA ALA A 50 -0.19 13.52 16.37
C ALA A 50 -0.53 12.05 16.07
N LEU A 51 -0.93 11.28 17.08
CA LEU A 51 -1.33 9.88 16.91
C LEU A 51 -2.55 9.77 15.97
N ASN A 52 -3.55 10.63 16.18
CA ASN A 52 -4.74 10.65 15.34
C ASN A 52 -4.42 11.02 13.87
N LEU A 53 -3.55 12.00 13.65
CA LEU A 53 -3.09 12.36 12.30
C LEU A 53 -2.28 11.22 11.65
N THR A 54 -1.48 10.51 12.44
CA THR A 54 -0.68 9.37 11.97
C THR A 54 -1.58 8.22 11.53
N HIS A 55 -2.64 7.91 12.28
CA HIS A 55 -3.65 6.92 11.88
C HIS A 55 -4.38 7.31 10.59
N GLN A 56 -4.75 8.58 10.44
CA GLN A 56 -5.35 9.06 9.18
C GLN A 56 -4.39 8.90 7.99
N ALA A 57 -3.11 9.24 8.17
CA ALA A 57 -2.09 9.05 7.13
C ALA A 57 -1.92 7.57 6.76
N ILE A 58 -1.89 6.67 7.74
CA ILE A 58 -1.85 5.21 7.52
C ILE A 58 -3.01 4.77 6.63
N ASN A 59 -4.23 5.20 6.94
CA ASN A 59 -5.42 4.84 6.17
C ASN A 59 -5.32 5.32 4.72
N HIS A 60 -4.84 6.55 4.49
CA HIS A 60 -4.64 7.08 3.14
C HIS A 60 -3.57 6.32 2.35
N VAL A 61 -2.45 5.97 2.98
CA VAL A 61 -1.39 5.18 2.33
C VAL A 61 -1.91 3.79 1.95
N GLN A 62 -2.63 3.12 2.85
CA GLN A 62 -3.25 1.83 2.56
C GLN A 62 -4.26 1.93 1.40
N ALA A 63 -5.09 2.97 1.40
CA ALA A 63 -6.04 3.22 0.31
C ALA A 63 -5.34 3.49 -1.02
N GLY A 64 -4.22 4.23 -1.02
CA GLY A 64 -3.39 4.47 -2.21
C GLY A 64 -2.79 3.18 -2.76
N ILE A 65 -2.23 2.34 -1.88
CA ILE A 65 -1.71 1.01 -2.26
C ILE A 65 -2.81 0.16 -2.89
N GLN A 66 -3.98 0.11 -2.26
CA GLN A 66 -5.14 -0.64 -2.75
C GLN A 66 -5.63 -0.10 -4.10
N TYR A 67 -5.68 1.22 -4.26
CA TYR A 67 -6.12 1.87 -5.49
C TYR A 67 -5.23 1.46 -6.67
N ASP A 68 -3.92 1.58 -6.52
CA ASP A 68 -2.96 1.24 -7.57
C ASP A 68 -3.01 -0.25 -7.94
N ASN A 69 -3.04 -1.13 -6.91
CA ASN A 69 -3.18 -2.58 -7.09
C ASN A 69 -4.46 -2.99 -7.85
N THR A 70 -5.53 -2.19 -7.76
CA THR A 70 -6.84 -2.51 -8.36
C THR A 70 -7.13 -1.74 -9.65
N HIS A 71 -6.49 -0.59 -9.88
CA HIS A 71 -6.81 0.32 -10.99
C HIS A 71 -5.76 0.34 -12.10
N ARG A 72 -4.68 -0.47 -12.02
CA ARG A 72 -3.60 -0.66 -13.02
C ARG A 72 -3.80 0.18 -14.27
N THR A 73 -3.32 1.42 -14.22
CA THR A 73 -3.86 2.49 -15.06
C THR A 73 -3.71 2.17 -16.55
N LYS A 74 -4.72 2.53 -17.35
CA LYS A 74 -4.60 2.56 -18.82
C LYS A 74 -3.46 3.49 -19.31
N GLY A 75 -2.83 4.27 -18.43
CA GLY A 75 -1.73 5.19 -18.70
C GLY A 75 -0.41 4.48 -19.06
N GLU A 76 0.01 3.49 -18.27
CA GLU A 76 1.26 2.74 -18.53
C GLU A 76 1.21 1.88 -19.81
N ARG A 77 0.02 1.46 -20.24
CA ARG A 77 -0.14 0.72 -21.51
C ARG A 77 0.11 1.60 -22.74
N ARG A 78 0.05 2.92 -22.61
CA ARG A 78 0.21 3.87 -23.73
C ARG A 78 1.64 4.38 -23.88
N GLU A 79 2.43 4.40 -22.81
CA GLU A 79 3.81 4.88 -22.82
C GLU A 79 4.80 3.83 -23.34
N LYS A 80 4.39 2.55 -23.42
CA LYS A 80 5.20 1.45 -23.99
C LYS A 80 4.93 1.17 -25.49
N LYS A 81 4.41 2.14 -26.24
CA LYS A 81 4.15 2.02 -27.68
C LYS A 81 5.07 2.93 -28.48
#